data_AF-A0A843FE02-F1
#
_entry.id   AF-A0A843FE02-F1
#
_cell.length_a   1.000
_cell.length_b   1.000
_cell.length_c   1.000
_cell.angle_alpha   90.00
_cell.angle_beta   90.00
_cell.angle_gamma   90.00
#
_symmetry.space_group_name_H-M   'P 1'
#
loop_
_entity.id
_entity.type
_entity.pdbx_description
1 polymer ?
#
loop_
_entity_poly.entity_id
_entity_poly.type
_entity_poly.pdbx_seq_one_letter_code
_entity_poly.pdbx_strand_id
1 'polypeptide(L)'
;DASVALFQAALLASIVAILMAVLQKIMSIEEAISEWVGGMKTIVITGVILLLAWSLGGVIGELGTADYLVGVLAGSIPIFILPTLIFVLGALISFATGTSYGTMSILMPLTIPLAWAVNPEMGFVIVCTSGVLTGAIFGDHCSPISDTTILSSMGTSCNHIEHVRTQIYYALFVAVIAIVFGYIPAGFGVQWYISIPVAIVVMYIGLRVLGEKVPFEEVA
;
A
#
# COMPACT_ATOMS: atom_id res chain seq x y z
N ASP A 1 12.80 16.01 -11.75
CA ASP A 1 11.37 15.87 -11.43
C ASP A 1 11.02 14.38 -11.42
N ALA A 2 10.37 13.89 -10.36
CA ALA A 2 10.13 12.45 -10.17
C ALA A 2 9.18 11.90 -11.23
N SER A 3 8.21 12.71 -11.68
CA SER A 3 7.26 12.38 -12.74
C SER A 3 7.96 12.08 -14.08
N VAL A 4 8.86 12.97 -14.49
CA VAL A 4 9.66 12.83 -15.72
C VAL A 4 10.59 11.61 -15.63
N ALA A 5 11.25 11.43 -14.48
CA ALA A 5 12.14 10.29 -14.26
C ALA A 5 11.38 8.95 -14.32
N LEU A 6 10.21 8.85 -13.67
CA LEU A 6 9.37 7.65 -13.70
C LEU A 6 8.87 7.33 -15.12
N PHE A 7 8.41 8.35 -15.85
CA PHE A 7 7.96 8.19 -17.24
C PHE A 7 9.09 7.71 -18.15
N GLN A 8 10.26 8.37 -18.08
CA GLN A 8 11.42 8.00 -18.89
C GLN A 8 11.94 6.60 -18.54
N ALA A 9 11.99 6.25 -17.25
CA ALA A 9 12.41 4.93 -16.81
C ALA A 9 11.45 3.84 -17.30
N ALA A 10 10.14 4.04 -17.18
CA ALA A 10 9.14 3.09 -17.66
C ALA A 10 9.21 2.91 -19.19
N LEU A 11 9.36 4.01 -19.94
CA LEU A 11 9.51 3.96 -21.40
C LEU A 11 10.78 3.21 -21.81
N LEU A 12 11.92 3.56 -21.21
CA LEU A 12 13.20 2.92 -21.51
C LEU A 12 13.18 1.44 -21.15
N ALA A 13 12.67 1.08 -19.96
CA ALA A 13 12.54 -0.30 -19.52
C ALA A 13 11.65 -1.11 -20.47
N SER A 14 10.54 -0.53 -20.96
CA SER A 14 9.66 -1.16 -21.95
C SER A 14 10.40 -1.45 -23.25
N ILE A 15 11.15 -0.48 -23.78
CA ILE A 15 11.94 -0.64 -25.01
C ILE A 15 13.00 -1.73 -24.82
N VAL A 16 13.73 -1.70 -23.71
CA VAL A 16 14.75 -2.71 -23.40
C VAL A 16 14.14 -4.11 -23.28
N ALA A 17 12.98 -4.25 -22.61
CA ALA A 17 12.28 -5.51 -22.48
C ALA A 17 11.85 -6.08 -23.84
N ILE A 18 11.25 -5.25 -24.70
CA ILE A 18 10.88 -5.65 -26.07
C ILE A 18 12.11 -6.07 -26.87
N LEU A 19 13.19 -5.28 -26.83
CA LEU A 19 14.44 -5.60 -27.52
C LEU A 19 15.03 -6.93 -27.03
N MET A 20 15.08 -7.15 -25.72
CA MET A 20 15.59 -8.40 -25.15
C MET A 20 14.75 -9.60 -25.59
N ALA A 21 13.42 -9.49 -25.52
CA ALA A 21 12.51 -10.57 -25.89
C ALA A 21 12.64 -10.97 -27.38
N VAL A 22 12.81 -9.98 -28.25
CA VAL A 22 13.02 -10.19 -29.70
C VAL A 22 14.42 -10.73 -29.99
N LEU A 23 15.48 -10.17 -29.39
CA LEU A 23 16.86 -10.60 -29.62
C LEU A 23 17.12 -12.01 -29.09
N GLN A 24 16.48 -12.39 -27.98
CA GLN A 24 16.52 -13.74 -27.43
C GLN A 24 15.61 -14.73 -28.18
N LYS A 25 14.88 -14.25 -29.21
CA LYS A 25 13.95 -15.03 -30.02
C LYS A 25 12.86 -15.73 -29.20
N ILE A 26 12.46 -15.11 -28.08
CA ILE A 26 11.35 -15.60 -27.24
C ILE A 26 10.02 -15.28 -27.93
N MET A 27 9.93 -14.12 -28.58
CA MET A 27 8.73 -13.61 -29.25
C MET A 27 9.13 -12.73 -30.45
N SER A 28 8.25 -12.66 -31.44
CA SER A 28 8.36 -11.73 -32.57
C SER A 28 8.10 -10.28 -32.13
N ILE A 29 8.46 -9.30 -32.97
CA ILE A 29 8.18 -7.87 -32.69
C ILE A 29 6.68 -7.63 -32.52
N GLU A 30 5.85 -8.28 -33.36
CA GLU A 30 4.40 -8.13 -33.31
C GLU A 30 3.82 -8.68 -32.01
N GLU A 31 4.25 -9.87 -31.58
CA GLU A 31 3.87 -10.46 -30.30
C GLU A 31 4.33 -9.59 -29.12
N ALA A 32 5.58 -9.11 -29.13
CA ALA A 32 6.12 -8.27 -28.06
C ALA A 32 5.35 -6.96 -27.90
N ILE A 33 4.97 -6.33 -29.02
CA ILE A 33 4.14 -5.11 -28.99
C ILE A 33 2.73 -5.44 -28.52
N SER A 34 2.13 -6.54 -28.99
CA SER A 34 0.80 -6.97 -28.56
C SER A 34 0.73 -7.20 -27.05
N GLU A 35 1.72 -7.90 -26.49
CA GLU A 35 1.84 -8.14 -25.04
C GLU A 35 2.05 -6.84 -24.26
N TRP A 36 2.89 -5.94 -24.76
CA TRP A 36 3.08 -4.61 -24.14
C TRP A 36 1.77 -3.81 -24.09
N VAL A 37 0.99 -3.80 -25.18
CA VAL A 37 -0.34 -3.18 -25.22
C VAL A 37 -1.33 -3.90 -24.28
N GLY A 38 -1.26 -5.23 -24.21
CA GLY A 38 -2.03 -6.03 -23.25
C GLY A 38 -1.77 -5.60 -21.81
N GLY A 39 -0.49 -5.44 -21.45
CA GLY A 39 -0.07 -4.94 -20.14
C GLY A 39 -0.56 -3.52 -19.86
N MET A 40 -0.52 -2.60 -20.83
CA MET A 40 -1.05 -1.25 -20.62
C MET A 40 -2.55 -1.24 -20.28
N LYS A 41 -3.34 -2.14 -20.88
CA LYS A 41 -4.80 -2.20 -20.65
C LYS A 41 -5.16 -2.49 -19.19
N THR A 42 -4.32 -3.23 -18.46
CA THR A 42 -4.58 -3.54 -17.04
C THR A 42 -4.50 -2.30 -16.15
N ILE A 43 -3.72 -1.29 -16.55
CA ILE A 43 -3.52 -0.03 -15.80
C ILE A 43 -4.52 1.06 -16.21
N VAL A 44 -5.18 0.94 -17.38
CA VAL A 44 -6.17 1.95 -17.85
C VAL A 44 -7.29 2.16 -16.84
N ILE A 45 -7.82 1.09 -16.24
CA ILE A 45 -8.88 1.17 -15.23
C ILE A 45 -8.39 1.96 -14.00
N THR A 46 -7.16 1.71 -13.55
CA THR A 46 -6.52 2.47 -12.46
C THR A 46 -6.40 3.96 -12.81
N GLY A 47 -6.04 4.28 -14.06
CA GLY A 47 -5.99 5.65 -14.55
C GLY A 47 -7.35 6.37 -14.51
N VAL A 48 -8.42 5.69 -14.94
CA VAL A 48 -9.79 6.22 -14.87
C VAL A 48 -10.22 6.46 -13.42
N ILE A 49 -9.93 5.52 -12.52
CA ILE A 49 -10.23 5.66 -11.08
C ILE A 49 -9.51 6.88 -10.51
N LEU A 50 -8.21 7.06 -10.80
CA LEU A 50 -7.44 8.21 -10.33
C LEU A 50 -8.02 9.55 -10.83
N LEU A 51 -8.41 9.62 -12.09
CA LEU A 51 -9.05 10.82 -12.66
C LEU A 51 -10.35 11.15 -11.94
N LEU A 52 -11.24 10.17 -11.77
CA LEU A 52 -12.50 10.35 -11.06
C LEU A 52 -12.28 10.71 -9.59
N ALA A 53 -11.28 10.12 -8.95
CA ALA A 53 -10.96 10.37 -7.56
C ALA A 53 -10.34 11.75 -7.34
N TRP A 54 -9.52 12.26 -8.27
CA TRP A 54 -9.09 13.67 -8.27
C TRP A 54 -10.25 14.63 -8.48
N SER A 55 -11.18 14.32 -9.39
CA SER A 55 -12.41 15.11 -9.54
C SER A 55 -13.23 15.12 -8.25
N LEU A 56 -13.40 13.97 -7.59
CA LEU A 56 -14.08 13.87 -6.30
C LEU A 56 -13.34 14.65 -5.21
N GLY A 57 -12.01 14.56 -5.14
CA GLY A 57 -11.19 15.33 -4.20
C GLY A 57 -11.37 16.84 -4.39
N GLY A 58 -11.45 17.31 -5.64
CA GLY A 58 -11.77 18.69 -5.97
C GLY A 58 -13.15 19.11 -5.46
N VAL A 59 -14.19 18.30 -5.73
CA VAL A 59 -15.57 18.55 -5.26
C VAL A 59 -15.65 18.55 -3.72
N ILE A 60 -14.97 17.61 -3.05
CA ILE A 60 -14.87 17.55 -1.58
C ILE A 60 -14.24 18.83 -1.02
N GLY A 61 -13.20 19.34 -1.70
CA GLY A 61 -12.55 20.61 -1.38
C GLY A 61 -13.49 21.81 -1.54
N GLU A 62 -14.18 21.91 -2.67
CA GLU A 62 -15.16 22.99 -2.93
C GLU A 62 -16.35 22.97 -1.96
N LEU A 63 -16.81 21.77 -1.57
CA LEU A 63 -17.86 21.59 -0.58
C LEU A 63 -17.42 22.01 0.84
N GLY A 64 -16.13 22.25 1.08
CA GLY A 64 -15.60 22.46 2.43
C GLY A 64 -15.81 21.24 3.32
N THR A 65 -15.85 20.03 2.74
CA THR A 65 -16.16 18.80 3.47
C THR A 65 -15.11 18.53 4.55
N ALA A 66 -13.85 18.87 4.27
CA ALA A 66 -12.78 18.77 5.24
C ALA A 66 -13.00 19.73 6.42
N ASP A 67 -13.41 20.97 6.18
CA ASP A 67 -13.73 21.95 7.23
C ASP A 67 -14.96 21.53 8.05
N TYR A 68 -15.98 20.96 7.39
CA TYR A 68 -17.14 20.37 8.05
C TYR A 68 -16.72 19.19 8.94
N LEU A 69 -15.92 18.26 8.42
CA LEU A 69 -15.40 17.13 9.19
C LEU A 69 -14.53 17.61 10.34
N VAL A 70 -13.62 18.57 10.14
CA VAL A 70 -12.85 19.19 11.22
C VAL A 70 -13.80 19.80 12.25
N GLY A 71 -14.86 20.50 11.85
CA GLY A 71 -15.86 21.06 12.76
C GLY A 71 -16.64 20.02 13.57
N VAL A 72 -17.02 18.90 12.95
CA VAL A 72 -17.74 17.79 13.61
C VAL A 72 -16.81 16.92 14.47
N LEU A 73 -15.57 16.74 14.01
CA LEU A 73 -14.55 15.88 14.64
C LEU A 73 -13.70 16.63 15.66
N ALA A 74 -13.71 17.96 15.70
CA ALA A 74 -12.97 18.81 16.63
C ALA A 74 -13.29 18.53 18.11
N GLY A 75 -14.28 17.69 18.41
CA GLY A 75 -14.52 17.13 19.75
C GLY A 75 -14.62 15.61 19.83
N SER A 76 -14.54 14.89 18.70
CA SER A 76 -14.92 13.46 18.62
C SER A 76 -13.75 12.53 18.30
N ILE A 77 -12.77 12.95 17.48
CA ILE A 77 -11.64 12.11 17.07
C ILE A 77 -10.33 12.89 17.29
N PRO A 78 -9.42 12.40 18.16
CA PRO A 78 -8.11 13.02 18.33
C PRO A 78 -7.29 13.02 17.03
N ILE A 79 -6.73 14.16 16.65
CA ILE A 79 -5.96 14.32 15.40
C ILE A 79 -4.85 13.26 15.24
N PHE A 80 -4.20 12.87 16.35
CA PHE A 80 -3.11 11.89 16.34
C PHE A 80 -3.52 10.49 15.84
N ILE A 81 -4.81 10.13 15.91
CA ILE A 81 -5.28 8.80 15.49
C ILE A 81 -5.57 8.73 13.99
N LEU A 82 -5.68 9.87 13.31
CA LEU A 82 -6.07 9.94 11.90
C LEU A 82 -5.20 9.06 10.98
N PRO A 83 -3.85 9.05 11.06
CA PRO A 83 -3.03 8.15 10.25
C PRO A 83 -3.31 6.67 10.50
N THR A 84 -3.62 6.30 11.75
CA THR A 84 -3.97 4.93 12.12
C THR A 84 -5.31 4.52 11.51
N LEU A 85 -6.31 5.40 11.53
CA LEU A 85 -7.61 5.13 10.91
C LEU A 85 -7.48 4.95 9.40
N ILE A 86 -6.66 5.80 8.75
CA ILE A 86 -6.38 5.68 7.32
C ILE A 86 -5.69 4.35 7.00
N PHE A 87 -4.70 3.94 7.81
CA PHE A 87 -4.04 2.64 7.68
C PHE A 87 -5.04 1.48 7.76
N VAL A 88 -5.89 1.46 8.80
CA VAL A 88 -6.89 0.39 9.01
C VAL A 88 -7.91 0.37 7.87
N LEU A 89 -8.38 1.53 7.42
CA LEU A 89 -9.32 1.62 6.31
C LEU A 89 -8.70 1.09 5.00
N GLY A 90 -7.46 1.49 4.71
CA GLY A 90 -6.70 0.98 3.56
C GLY A 90 -6.49 -0.53 3.62
N ALA A 91 -6.15 -1.05 4.80
CA ALA A 91 -6.03 -2.48 5.05
C ALA A 91 -7.31 -3.24 4.74
N LEU A 92 -8.46 -2.77 5.23
CA LEU A 92 -9.74 -3.43 5.01
C LEU A 92 -10.18 -3.38 3.55
N ILE A 93 -10.06 -2.22 2.91
CA ILE A 93 -10.42 -2.06 1.49
C ILE A 93 -9.53 -2.94 0.62
N SER A 94 -8.22 -2.92 0.84
CA SER A 94 -7.29 -3.71 0.03
C SER A 94 -7.43 -5.21 0.29
N PHE A 95 -7.67 -5.62 1.53
CA PHE A 95 -7.97 -7.03 1.84
C PHE A 95 -9.22 -7.52 1.10
N ALA A 96 -10.28 -6.70 1.08
CA ALA A 96 -11.54 -7.04 0.42
C ALA A 96 -11.48 -7.00 -1.11
N THR A 97 -10.57 -6.18 -1.68
CA THR A 97 -10.44 -6.01 -3.14
C THR A 97 -9.29 -6.80 -3.75
N GLY A 98 -8.33 -7.26 -2.94
CA GLY A 98 -7.13 -7.98 -3.39
C GLY A 98 -6.17 -7.11 -4.21
N THR A 99 -6.15 -5.79 -4.01
CA THR A 99 -5.27 -4.90 -4.77
C THR A 99 -4.71 -3.74 -3.94
N SER A 100 -3.37 -3.61 -3.95
CA SER A 100 -2.66 -2.47 -3.39
C SER A 100 -2.90 -1.20 -4.19
N TYR A 101 -2.62 -1.24 -5.49
CA TYR A 101 -2.65 -0.05 -6.35
C TYR A 101 -4.07 0.51 -6.50
N GLY A 102 -5.09 -0.33 -6.64
CA GLY A 102 -6.48 0.12 -6.69
C GLY A 102 -6.88 0.86 -5.41
N THR A 103 -6.47 0.34 -4.25
CA THR A 103 -6.74 0.97 -2.94
C THR A 103 -6.02 2.30 -2.81
N MET A 104 -4.74 2.37 -3.17
CA MET A 104 -3.96 3.61 -3.16
C MET A 104 -4.58 4.67 -4.07
N SER A 105 -5.05 4.28 -5.27
CA SER A 105 -5.70 5.17 -6.22
C SER A 105 -6.99 5.79 -5.69
N ILE A 106 -7.74 5.06 -4.87
CA ILE A 106 -8.96 5.56 -4.24
C ILE A 106 -8.63 6.47 -3.05
N LEU A 107 -7.71 6.04 -2.17
CA LEU A 107 -7.49 6.68 -0.87
C LEU A 107 -6.55 7.88 -0.91
N MET A 108 -5.52 7.91 -1.75
CA MET A 108 -4.58 9.04 -1.87
C MET A 108 -5.28 10.38 -2.13
N PRO A 109 -6.14 10.51 -3.16
CA PRO A 109 -6.78 11.78 -3.48
C PRO A 109 -7.82 12.25 -2.45
N LEU A 110 -8.26 11.35 -1.56
CA LEU A 110 -9.09 11.69 -0.41
C LEU A 110 -8.25 12.09 0.80
N THR A 111 -7.16 11.35 1.04
CA THR A 111 -6.33 11.48 2.23
C THR A 111 -5.48 12.74 2.21
N ILE A 112 -4.86 13.07 1.07
CA ILE A 112 -3.98 14.24 0.95
C ILE A 112 -4.70 15.55 1.31
N PRO A 113 -5.85 15.90 0.68
CA PRO A 113 -6.54 17.14 1.02
C PRO A 113 -7.10 17.13 2.44
N LEU A 114 -7.60 15.98 2.93
CA LEU A 114 -8.08 15.85 4.31
C LEU A 114 -6.96 16.10 5.33
N ALA A 115 -5.81 15.45 5.16
CA ALA A 115 -4.68 15.59 6.07
C ALA A 115 -4.17 17.04 6.10
N TRP A 116 -4.09 17.70 4.93
CA TRP A 116 -3.69 19.10 4.81
C TRP A 116 -4.67 20.05 5.52
N ALA A 117 -5.97 19.81 5.38
CA ALA A 117 -7.00 20.61 6.05
C ALA A 117 -7.00 20.44 7.57
N VAL A 118 -6.73 19.22 8.07
CA VAL A 118 -6.67 18.92 9.50
C VAL A 118 -5.40 19.48 10.16
N ASN A 119 -4.24 19.27 9.53
CA ASN A 119 -2.97 19.83 9.97
C ASN A 119 -2.06 20.08 8.73
N PRO A 120 -1.80 21.36 8.38
CA PRO A 120 -1.03 21.72 7.19
C PRO A 120 0.48 21.50 7.33
N GLU A 121 0.94 20.85 8.40
CA GLU A 121 2.32 20.41 8.52
C GLU A 121 2.62 19.27 7.53
N MET A 122 3.61 19.48 6.66
CA MET A 122 4.01 18.48 5.65
C MET A 122 4.34 17.12 6.27
N GLY A 123 4.94 17.09 7.46
CA GLY A 123 5.23 15.86 8.19
C GLY A 123 3.96 15.04 8.49
N PHE A 124 2.88 15.70 8.90
CA PHE A 124 1.60 15.04 9.19
C PHE A 124 0.94 14.47 7.93
N VAL A 125 0.98 15.22 6.82
CA VAL A 125 0.49 14.75 5.52
C VAL A 125 1.26 13.53 5.02
N ILE A 126 2.58 13.53 5.19
CA ILE A 126 3.44 12.37 4.86
C ILE A 126 3.06 11.16 5.73
N VAL A 127 2.81 11.35 7.02
CA VAL A 127 2.41 10.26 7.91
C VAL A 127 1.04 9.70 7.50
N CYS A 128 0.06 10.55 7.17
CA CYS A 128 -1.25 10.11 6.68
C CYS A 128 -1.18 9.36 5.35
N THR A 129 -0.40 9.87 4.39
CA THR A 129 -0.20 9.21 3.09
C THR A 129 0.57 7.90 3.21
N SER A 130 1.53 7.81 4.13
CA SER A 130 2.18 6.53 4.45
C SER A 130 1.19 5.52 5.04
N GLY A 131 0.18 5.98 5.81
CA GLY A 131 -0.95 5.17 6.25
C GLY A 131 -1.69 4.50 5.08
N VAL A 132 -1.98 5.26 4.02
CA VAL A 132 -2.59 4.71 2.80
C VAL A 132 -1.72 3.65 2.16
N LEU A 133 -0.42 3.93 2.00
CA LEU A 133 0.52 3.01 1.34
C LEU A 133 0.63 1.70 2.10
N THR A 134 0.91 1.75 3.40
CA THR A 134 1.12 0.55 4.20
C THR A 134 -0.18 -0.21 4.42
N GLY A 135 -1.31 0.48 4.61
CA GLY A 135 -2.62 -0.16 4.72
C GLY A 135 -2.97 -0.93 3.46
N ALA A 136 -2.80 -0.30 2.29
CA ALA A 136 -3.03 -0.97 1.01
C ALA A 136 -2.14 -2.21 0.84
N ILE A 137 -0.83 -2.10 1.10
CA ILE A 137 0.09 -3.24 0.97
C ILE A 137 -0.28 -4.37 1.94
N PHE A 138 -0.59 -4.04 3.19
CA PHE A 138 -0.98 -5.02 4.20
C PHE A 138 -2.21 -5.82 3.75
N GLY A 139 -3.25 -5.13 3.26
CA GLY A 139 -4.50 -5.78 2.89
C GLY A 139 -4.32 -6.72 1.70
N ASP A 140 -3.61 -6.26 0.67
CA ASP A 140 -3.27 -7.04 -0.52
C ASP A 140 -2.49 -8.32 -0.17
N HIS A 141 -1.44 -8.18 0.67
CA HIS A 141 -0.57 -9.28 1.11
C HIS A 141 -1.32 -10.41 1.84
N CYS A 142 -2.41 -10.07 2.53
CA CYS A 142 -3.20 -11.04 3.29
C CYS A 142 -4.44 -11.52 2.56
N SER A 143 -4.78 -10.93 1.41
CA SER A 143 -6.04 -11.21 0.74
C SER A 143 -6.00 -12.56 0.00
N PRO A 144 -7.00 -13.44 0.18
CA PRO A 144 -7.12 -14.70 -0.57
C PRO A 144 -7.52 -14.51 -2.03
N ILE A 145 -7.83 -13.28 -2.45
CA ILE A 145 -8.20 -12.98 -3.84
C ILE A 145 -7.16 -12.11 -4.54
N SER A 146 -6.05 -11.79 -3.86
CA SER A 146 -4.97 -11.00 -4.45
C SER A 146 -4.17 -11.80 -5.47
N ASP A 147 -3.90 -11.18 -6.61
CA ASP A 147 -3.02 -11.74 -7.65
C ASP A 147 -1.63 -12.04 -7.09
N THR A 148 -1.09 -11.19 -6.21
CA THR A 148 0.24 -11.38 -5.61
C THR A 148 0.26 -12.59 -4.68
N THR A 149 -0.80 -12.78 -3.90
CA THR A 149 -0.97 -13.92 -2.99
C THR A 149 -1.19 -15.22 -3.76
N ILE A 150 -1.99 -15.19 -4.83
CA ILE A 150 -2.21 -16.32 -5.73
C ILE A 150 -0.89 -16.73 -6.38
N LEU A 151 -0.18 -15.80 -7.02
CA LEU A 151 1.10 -16.07 -7.69
C LEU A 151 2.18 -16.55 -6.71
N SER A 152 2.23 -16.02 -5.50
CA SER A 152 3.17 -16.48 -4.46
C SER A 152 2.90 -17.92 -4.03
N SER A 153 1.64 -18.28 -3.81
CA SER A 153 1.26 -19.66 -3.46
C SER A 153 1.51 -20.65 -4.61
N MET A 154 1.23 -20.25 -5.85
CA MET A 154 1.52 -21.03 -7.05
C MET A 154 3.02 -21.22 -7.27
N GLY A 155 3.81 -20.15 -7.14
CA GLY A 155 5.26 -20.19 -7.31
C GLY A 155 5.98 -21.04 -6.25
N THR A 156 5.39 -21.16 -5.06
CA THR A 156 5.91 -22.01 -3.98
C THR A 156 5.29 -23.41 -3.96
N SER A 157 4.38 -23.73 -4.89
CA SER A 157 3.68 -25.01 -4.98
C SER A 157 2.96 -25.42 -3.68
N CYS A 158 2.51 -24.45 -2.89
CA CYS A 158 1.79 -24.70 -1.65
C CYS A 158 0.28 -24.49 -1.82
N ASN A 159 -0.52 -25.01 -0.89
CA ASN A 159 -1.95 -24.76 -0.90
C ASN A 159 -2.21 -23.26 -0.66
N HIS A 160 -3.01 -22.65 -1.54
CA HIS A 160 -3.31 -21.22 -1.50
C HIS A 160 -3.92 -20.75 -0.17
N ILE A 161 -4.87 -21.51 0.38
CA ILE A 161 -5.53 -21.14 1.64
C ILE A 161 -4.59 -21.30 2.82
N GLU A 162 -3.72 -22.32 2.82
CA GLU A 162 -2.70 -22.48 3.86
C GLU A 162 -1.64 -21.35 3.79
N HIS A 163 -1.28 -20.91 2.59
CA HIS A 163 -0.43 -19.73 2.41
C HIS A 163 -1.07 -18.49 3.04
N VAL A 164 -2.30 -18.15 2.65
CA VAL A 164 -3.03 -17.00 3.22
C VAL A 164 -3.14 -17.09 4.74
N ARG A 165 -3.51 -18.27 5.24
CA ARG A 165 -3.71 -18.53 6.66
C ARG A 165 -2.42 -18.34 7.45
N THR A 166 -1.28 -18.73 6.93
CA THR A 166 0.01 -18.49 7.62
C THR A 166 0.41 -17.02 7.55
N GLN A 167 0.26 -16.37 6.39
CA GLN A 167 0.65 -14.97 6.20
C GLN A 167 -0.12 -13.99 7.10
N ILE A 168 -1.43 -14.19 7.29
CA ILE A 168 -2.26 -13.24 8.05
C ILE A 168 -1.77 -13.06 9.50
N TYR A 169 -1.24 -14.09 10.14
CA TYR A 169 -0.72 -14.00 11.50
C TYR A 169 0.54 -13.14 11.57
N TYR A 170 1.49 -13.34 10.65
CA TYR A 170 2.70 -12.53 10.56
C TYR A 170 2.37 -11.07 10.22
N ALA A 171 1.46 -10.86 9.28
CA ALA A 171 1.05 -9.54 8.89
C ALA A 171 0.35 -8.80 10.05
N LEU A 172 -0.58 -9.44 10.75
CA LEU A 172 -1.27 -8.84 11.90
C LEU A 172 -0.29 -8.46 13.01
N PHE A 173 0.71 -9.30 13.28
CA PHE A 173 1.78 -8.99 14.24
C PHE A 173 2.52 -7.71 13.85
N VAL A 174 2.95 -7.58 12.59
CA VAL A 174 3.62 -6.38 12.10
C VAL A 174 2.69 -5.17 12.08
N ALA A 175 1.41 -5.34 11.72
CA ALA A 175 0.42 -4.27 11.70
C ALA A 175 0.17 -3.68 13.09
N VAL A 176 0.06 -4.52 14.11
CA VAL A 176 -0.09 -4.06 15.51
C VAL A 176 1.14 -3.23 15.93
N ILE A 177 2.35 -3.69 15.59
CA ILE A 177 3.57 -2.95 15.91
C ILE A 177 3.60 -1.62 15.16
N ALA A 178 3.25 -1.62 13.86
CA ALA A 178 3.19 -0.41 13.05
C ALA A 178 2.19 0.61 13.61
N ILE A 179 1.04 0.17 14.10
CA ILE A 179 0.06 1.05 14.75
C ILE A 179 0.62 1.61 16.07
N VAL A 180 1.04 0.73 16.98
CA VAL A 180 1.36 1.10 18.37
C VAL A 180 2.67 1.89 18.46
N PHE A 181 3.69 1.51 17.68
CA PHE A 181 5.04 2.10 17.75
C PHE A 181 5.38 2.98 16.55
N GLY A 182 4.58 2.93 15.48
CA GLY A 182 4.74 3.77 14.29
C GLY A 182 3.72 4.91 14.24
N TYR A 183 2.48 4.59 13.85
CA TYR A 183 1.45 5.58 13.53
C TYR A 183 0.95 6.39 14.72
N ILE A 184 0.69 5.77 15.87
CA ILE A 184 0.24 6.50 17.05
C ILE A 184 1.32 7.51 17.51
N PRO A 185 2.60 7.11 17.72
CA PRO A 185 3.67 8.06 18.05
C PRO A 185 3.89 9.12 16.97
N ALA A 186 3.88 8.73 15.69
CA ALA A 186 4.03 9.69 14.59
C ALA A 186 2.88 10.71 14.55
N GLY A 187 1.66 10.30 14.90
CA GLY A 187 0.51 11.19 15.07
C GLY A 187 0.66 12.18 16.22
N PHE A 188 1.47 11.87 17.24
CA PHE A 188 1.89 12.81 18.29
C PHE A 188 3.10 13.67 17.89
N GLY A 189 3.60 13.54 16.65
CA GLY A 189 4.76 14.28 16.15
C GLY A 189 6.11 13.64 16.48
N VAL A 190 6.13 12.37 16.94
CA VAL A 190 7.39 11.63 17.10
C VAL A 190 8.01 11.38 15.74
N GLN A 191 9.28 11.73 15.62
CA GLN A 191 10.00 11.68 14.35
C GLN A 191 10.30 10.24 13.91
N TRP A 192 10.28 10.01 12.60
CA TRP A 192 10.44 8.68 11.99
C TRP A 192 11.74 7.98 12.39
N TYR A 193 12.83 8.73 12.59
CA TYR A 193 14.13 8.18 13.00
C TYR A 193 14.14 7.64 14.44
N ILE A 194 13.10 7.91 15.25
CA ILE A 194 12.89 7.31 16.57
C ILE A 194 11.92 6.14 16.44
N SER A 195 10.76 6.36 15.80
CA SER A 195 9.69 5.36 15.71
C SER A 195 10.14 4.08 14.97
N ILE A 196 10.91 4.21 13.88
CA ILE A 196 11.35 3.06 13.09
C ILE A 196 12.32 2.15 13.88
N PRO A 197 13.42 2.65 14.48
CA PRO A 197 14.29 1.80 15.30
C PRO A 197 13.55 1.13 16.47
N VAL A 198 12.65 1.87 17.14
CA VAL A 198 11.84 1.29 18.24
C VAL A 198 10.96 0.16 17.72
N ALA A 199 10.25 0.36 16.61
CA ALA A 199 9.43 -0.67 16.00
C ALA A 199 10.25 -1.92 15.62
N ILE A 200 11.46 -1.76 15.08
CA ILE A 200 12.37 -2.87 14.74
C ILE A 200 12.79 -3.64 15.99
N VAL A 201 13.17 -2.95 17.06
CA VAL A 201 13.57 -3.58 18.33
C VAL A 201 12.39 -4.34 18.93
N VAL A 202 11.20 -3.74 18.96
CA VAL A 202 9.98 -4.39 19.45
C VAL A 202 9.63 -5.61 18.62
N MET A 203 9.75 -5.52 17.29
CA MET A 203 9.51 -6.64 16.39
C MET A 203 10.48 -7.79 16.64
N TYR A 204 11.78 -7.49 16.80
CA TYR A 204 12.78 -8.50 17.14
C TYR A 204 12.49 -9.16 18.48
N ILE A 205 12.19 -8.38 19.53
CA ILE A 205 11.85 -8.93 20.85
C ILE A 205 10.58 -9.78 20.77
N GLY A 206 9.54 -9.29 20.11
CA GLY A 206 8.27 -10.02 19.95
C GLY A 206 8.46 -11.34 19.22
N LEU A 207 9.27 -11.38 18.16
CA LEU A 207 9.64 -12.63 17.47
C LEU A 207 10.41 -13.59 18.36
N ARG A 208 11.25 -13.10 19.29
CA ARG A 208 12.02 -13.96 20.20
C ARG A 208 11.19 -14.51 21.36
N VAL A 209 10.12 -13.81 21.74
CA VAL A 209 9.23 -14.21 22.84
C VAL A 209 8.09 -15.11 22.33
N LEU A 210 7.49 -14.76 21.19
CA LEU A 210 6.32 -15.44 20.64
C LEU A 210 6.68 -16.47 19.56
N GLY A 211 7.85 -16.35 18.93
CA GLY A 211 8.26 -17.23 17.85
C GLY A 211 8.77 -18.58 18.36
N GLU A 212 8.27 -19.64 17.74
CA GLU A 212 8.78 -20.99 17.95
C GLU A 212 9.90 -21.29 16.94
N LYS A 213 10.93 -22.03 17.39
CA LYS A 213 11.97 -22.51 16.49
C LYS A 213 11.43 -23.73 15.74
N VAL A 214 11.26 -23.60 14.44
CA VAL A 214 10.92 -24.74 13.58
C VAL A 214 12.21 -25.48 13.22
N PRO A 215 12.37 -26.77 13.57
CA PRO A 215 13.51 -27.58 13.16
C PRO A 215 13.55 -27.70 11.63
N PHE A 216 14.73 -27.54 11.03
CA PHE A 216 14.89 -27.50 9.57
C PHE A 216 14.52 -28.84 8.87
N GLU A 217 14.48 -29.94 9.62
CA GLU A 217 14.16 -31.29 9.10
C GLU A 217 12.66 -31.53 8.86
N GLU A 218 11.76 -30.71 9.42
CA GLU A 218 10.30 -30.84 9.22
C GLU A 218 9.75 -30.03 8.04
N VAL A 219 10.60 -29.22 7.38
CA VAL A 219 10.19 -28.26 6.34
C VAL A 219 10.63 -28.67 4.92
N ALA A 220 11.38 -29.78 4.79
CA ALA A 220 11.92 -30.30 3.53
C ALA A 220 11.06 -31.38 2.88
#